data_AF-A0A3D3H2C9-F1
#
_entry.id   AF-A0A3D3H2C9-F1
#
_cell.length_a   1.000
_cell.length_b   1.000
_cell.length_c   1.000
_cell.angle_alpha   90.00
_cell.angle_beta   90.00
_cell.angle_gamma   90.00
#
_symmetry.space_group_name_H-M   'P 1'
#
loop_
_entity.id
_entity.type
_entity.pdbx_description
1 polymer ?
#
loop_
_entity_poly.entity_id
_entity_poly.type
_entity_poly.pdbx_seq_one_letter_code
_entity_poly.pdbx_strand_id
1 'polypeptide(L)'
;MGGVARLASRTWQEAGGIMVVPLGSTEQHGPHLPLDVDARIATAVADDLVARWRATGRDACAAPVVSFGASGEHAGFAGTVSIGTEVLRAMIIEIGRSASEWTERLVFVNGHGGNVDAVSSAVRVLGDEGRDAQWLPCEVGGADPH
;
A
#
# COMPACT_ATOMS: atom_id res chain seq x y z
N MET A 1 -19.79 14.44 5.26
CA MET A 1 -18.72 13.70 4.55
C MET A 1 -18.79 12.26 5.03
N GLY A 2 -19.18 11.33 4.17
CA GLY A 2 -19.25 9.91 4.54
C GLY A 2 -17.84 9.40 4.85
N GLY A 3 -17.67 8.68 5.97
CA GLY A 3 -16.38 8.12 6.35
C GLY A 3 -15.81 7.19 5.28
N VAL A 4 -14.48 7.14 5.17
CA VAL A 4 -13.80 6.25 4.21
C VAL A 4 -14.13 4.80 4.54
N ALA A 5 -14.48 4.00 3.52
CA ALA A 5 -14.76 2.58 3.70
C ALA A 5 -13.45 1.84 4.03
N ARG A 6 -13.33 1.32 5.25
CA ARG A 6 -12.16 0.56 5.72
C ARG A 6 -12.49 -0.92 5.86
N LEU A 7 -11.54 -1.79 5.51
CA LEU A 7 -11.65 -3.23 5.77
C LEU A 7 -11.85 -3.50 7.26
N ALA A 8 -11.11 -2.80 8.13
CA ALA A 8 -11.19 -2.95 9.58
C ALA A 8 -12.55 -2.57 10.18
N SER A 9 -13.42 -1.91 9.42
CA SER A 9 -14.78 -1.54 9.83
C SER A 9 -15.86 -2.46 9.25
N ARG A 10 -15.49 -3.47 8.45
CA ARG A 10 -16.40 -4.45 7.86
C ARG A 10 -16.46 -5.71 8.69
N THR A 11 -17.62 -6.35 8.69
CA THR A 11 -17.74 -7.77 9.02
C THR A 11 -17.28 -8.63 7.83
N TRP A 12 -17.04 -9.93 8.05
CA TRP A 12 -16.62 -10.82 6.97
C TRP A 12 -17.68 -10.99 5.89
N GLN A 13 -18.97 -10.81 6.23
CA GLN A 13 -20.08 -10.85 5.26
C GLN A 13 -20.16 -9.62 4.36
N GLU A 14 -19.57 -8.50 4.81
CA GLU A 14 -19.51 -7.24 4.07
C GLU A 14 -18.21 -7.11 3.27
N ALA A 15 -17.27 -8.05 3.43
CA ALA A 15 -15.99 -8.05 2.72
C ALA A 15 -16.15 -8.53 1.27
N GLY A 16 -15.37 -7.97 0.36
CA GLY A 16 -15.41 -8.24 -1.07
C GLY A 16 -15.00 -7.03 -1.90
N GLY A 17 -15.31 -7.06 -3.20
CA GLY A 17 -15.05 -5.96 -4.11
C GLY A 17 -13.57 -5.65 -4.26
N ILE A 18 -13.24 -4.36 -4.41
CA ILE A 18 -11.87 -3.90 -4.61
C ILE A 18 -11.21 -3.57 -3.26
N MET A 19 -10.05 -4.16 -2.99
CA MET A 19 -9.26 -3.82 -1.81
C MET A 19 -8.04 -2.97 -2.19
N VAL A 20 -7.87 -1.84 -1.51
CA VAL A 20 -6.71 -0.96 -1.63
C VAL A 20 -5.80 -1.11 -0.43
N VAL A 21 -4.53 -1.45 -0.64
CA VAL A 21 -3.54 -1.64 0.42
C VAL A 21 -2.54 -0.49 0.39
N PRO A 22 -2.56 0.43 1.37
CA PRO A 22 -1.52 1.43 1.48
C PRO A 22 -0.20 0.80 1.94
N LEU A 23 0.88 1.07 1.22
CA LEU A 23 2.25 0.66 1.52
C LEU A 23 3.10 1.91 1.79
N GLY A 24 3.59 2.06 3.01
CA GLY A 24 4.47 3.16 3.42
C GLY A 24 5.83 2.66 3.90
N SER A 25 6.43 3.44 4.79
CA SER A 25 7.69 3.15 5.47
C SER A 25 7.67 3.76 6.87
N THR A 26 8.65 3.38 7.69
CA THR A 26 9.01 4.08 8.92
C THR A 26 10.47 4.48 8.79
N GLU A 27 10.73 5.71 8.36
CA GLU A 27 12.09 6.18 8.03
C GLU A 27 12.28 7.66 8.30
N GLN A 28 13.52 8.13 8.17
CA GLN A 28 13.83 9.55 8.29
C GLN A 28 13.31 10.34 7.08
N HIS A 29 12.74 11.52 7.31
CA HIS A 29 12.38 12.49 6.26
C HIS A 29 12.98 13.87 6.55
N GLY A 30 14.25 13.87 7.00
CA GLY A 30 14.94 15.07 7.48
C GLY A 30 14.45 15.57 8.85
N PRO A 31 14.93 16.73 9.32
CA PRO A 31 14.78 17.16 10.72
C PRO A 31 13.39 17.73 11.06
N HIS A 32 12.48 17.83 10.10
CA HIS A 32 11.24 18.60 10.22
C HIS A 32 9.98 17.77 9.98
N LEU A 33 10.13 16.53 9.52
CA LEU A 33 9.02 15.64 9.23
C LEU A 33 8.99 14.44 10.19
N PRO A 34 7.80 13.90 10.50
CA PRO A 34 7.65 12.65 11.24
C PRO A 34 8.24 11.45 10.48
N LEU A 35 8.37 10.31 11.17
CA LEU A 35 8.91 9.08 10.58
C LEU A 35 7.89 8.28 9.74
N ASP A 36 6.62 8.69 9.72
CA ASP A 36 5.50 7.97 9.11
C ASP A 36 4.91 8.70 7.89
N VAL A 37 5.66 9.63 7.28
CA VAL A 37 5.19 10.45 6.16
C VAL A 37 4.67 9.58 5.01
N ASP A 38 5.43 8.57 4.61
CA ASP A 38 5.04 7.69 3.49
C ASP A 38 3.76 6.91 3.80
N ALA A 39 3.60 6.46 5.05
CA ALA A 39 2.39 5.77 5.49
C ALA A 39 1.17 6.71 5.46
N ARG A 40 1.34 7.98 5.85
CA ARG A 40 0.27 9.00 5.80
C ARG A 40 -0.14 9.31 4.37
N ILE A 41 0.84 9.52 3.49
CA ILE A 41 0.60 9.83 2.08
C ILE A 41 -0.08 8.65 1.39
N ALA A 42 0.45 7.43 1.54
CA ALA A 42 -0.14 6.22 0.99
C ALA A 42 -1.59 6.02 1.47
N THR A 43 -1.85 6.25 2.76
CA THR A 43 -3.20 6.16 3.33
C THR A 43 -4.14 7.20 2.74
N ALA A 44 -3.72 8.46 2.62
CA ALA A 44 -4.55 9.52 2.06
C ALA A 44 -4.90 9.29 0.58
N VAL A 45 -3.93 8.82 -0.21
CA VAL A 45 -4.15 8.47 -1.63
C VAL A 45 -5.05 7.24 -1.75
N ALA A 46 -4.85 6.22 -0.92
CA ALA A 46 -5.73 5.05 -0.87
C ALA A 46 -7.17 5.41 -0.53
N ASP A 47 -7.36 6.33 0.43
CA ASP A 47 -8.68 6.82 0.84
C ASP A 47 -9.41 7.54 -0.29
N ASP A 48 -8.71 8.43 -1.00
CA ASP A 48 -9.27 9.14 -2.16
C ASP A 48 -9.61 8.17 -3.30
N LEU A 49 -8.74 7.18 -3.57
CA LEU A 49 -8.99 6.15 -4.58
C LEU A 49 -10.25 5.34 -4.26
N VAL A 50 -10.40 4.90 -3.00
CA VAL A 50 -11.59 4.19 -2.53
C VAL A 50 -12.84 5.06 -2.67
N ALA A 51 -12.77 6.33 -2.26
CA ALA A 51 -13.90 7.25 -2.38
C ALA A 51 -14.34 7.42 -3.85
N ARG A 52 -13.39 7.56 -4.77
CA ARG A 52 -13.66 7.69 -6.21
C ARG A 52 -14.29 6.43 -6.80
N TRP A 53 -13.80 5.23 -6.48
CA TRP A 53 -14.44 4.00 -6.95
C TRP A 53 -15.85 3.82 -6.41
N ARG A 54 -16.07 4.13 -5.13
CA ARG A 54 -17.42 4.08 -4.54
C ARG A 54 -18.39 5.05 -5.20
N ALA A 55 -17.91 6.23 -5.61
CA ALA A 55 -18.71 7.19 -6.39
C ALA A 55 -19.15 6.63 -7.76
N THR A 56 -18.45 5.62 -8.30
CA THR A 56 -18.86 4.90 -9.53
C THR A 56 -19.82 3.73 -9.26
N GLY A 57 -20.24 3.53 -8.01
CA GLY A 57 -21.11 2.41 -7.61
C GLY A 57 -20.37 1.09 -7.38
N ARG A 58 -19.04 1.07 -7.42
CA ARG A 58 -18.24 -0.12 -7.11
C ARG A 58 -18.06 -0.28 -5.61
N ASP A 59 -18.06 -1.52 -5.14
CA ASP A 59 -17.65 -1.78 -3.77
C ASP A 59 -16.13 -1.74 -3.65
N ALA A 60 -15.64 -0.91 -2.74
CA ALA A 60 -14.22 -0.76 -2.46
C ALA A 60 -13.97 -0.44 -0.99
N CYS A 61 -12.83 -0.88 -0.46
CA CYS A 61 -12.33 -0.50 0.84
C CYS A 61 -10.81 -0.37 0.89
N ALA A 62 -10.31 0.39 1.87
CA ALA A 62 -8.90 0.46 2.21
C ALA A 62 -8.57 -0.54 3.33
N ALA A 63 -7.53 -1.34 3.12
CA ALA A 63 -6.91 -2.21 4.13
C ALA A 63 -6.11 -1.37 5.16
N PRO A 64 -5.70 -1.98 6.29
CA PRO A 64 -4.67 -1.39 7.15
C PRO A 64 -3.39 -1.07 6.37
N VAL A 65 -2.72 0.02 6.74
CA VAL A 65 -1.44 0.40 6.14
C VAL A 65 -0.33 -0.57 6.54
N VAL A 66 0.52 -0.91 5.57
CA VAL A 66 1.82 -1.55 5.83
C VAL A 66 2.82 -0.43 6.12
N SER A 67 3.11 -0.22 7.41
CA SER A 67 3.93 0.90 7.87
C SER A 67 5.43 0.63 7.87
N PHE A 68 5.87 -0.60 7.64
CA PHE A 68 7.30 -0.95 7.55
C PHE A 68 7.65 -1.33 6.11
N GLY A 69 8.64 -0.64 5.56
CA GLY A 69 9.07 -0.78 4.17
C GLY A 69 10.53 -1.21 4.02
N ALA A 70 11.01 -1.12 2.79
CA ALA A 70 12.42 -1.28 2.43
C ALA A 70 13.08 0.12 2.41
N SER A 71 13.84 0.42 3.47
CA SER A 71 14.44 1.74 3.76
C SER A 71 15.89 1.55 4.22
N GLY A 72 16.60 0.59 3.61
CA GLY A 72 17.94 0.16 4.04
C GLY A 72 18.99 1.28 3.89
N GLU A 73 18.82 2.12 2.90
CA GLU A 73 19.56 3.35 2.65
C GLU A 73 19.48 4.37 3.81
N HIS A 74 18.43 4.28 4.61
CA HIS A 74 18.18 5.16 5.76
C HIS A 74 18.49 4.49 7.11
N ALA A 75 19.08 3.29 7.13
CA ALA A 75 19.33 2.50 8.35
C ALA A 75 20.27 3.18 9.37
N GLY A 76 21.08 4.16 8.93
CA GLY A 76 21.96 4.93 9.81
C GLY A 76 21.25 5.98 10.69
N PHE A 77 19.97 6.26 10.43
CA PHE A 77 19.20 7.27 11.16
C PHE A 77 18.33 6.62 12.23
N ALA A 78 18.41 7.14 13.46
CA ALA A 78 17.59 6.67 14.57
C ALA A 78 16.10 6.87 14.26
N GLY A 79 15.30 5.82 14.46
CA GLY A 79 13.87 5.81 14.16
C GLY A 79 13.52 5.09 12.85
N THR A 80 14.46 4.95 11.91
CA THR A 80 14.24 4.13 10.71
C THR A 80 14.12 2.66 11.10
N VAL A 81 13.05 2.01 10.65
CA VAL A 81 12.82 0.57 10.81
C VAL A 81 12.52 -0.02 9.45
N SER A 82 13.48 -0.78 8.91
CA SER A 82 13.33 -1.45 7.63
C SER A 82 13.27 -2.97 7.78
N ILE A 83 12.36 -3.58 7.03
CA ILE A 83 12.25 -5.04 6.89
C ILE A 83 13.05 -5.58 5.70
N GLY A 84 13.54 -4.69 4.82
CA GLY A 84 14.25 -5.05 3.60
C GLY A 84 13.34 -5.53 2.45
N THR A 85 13.86 -5.41 1.24
CA THR A 85 13.13 -5.68 -0.02
C THR A 85 12.60 -7.11 -0.11
N GLU A 86 13.41 -8.10 0.30
CA GLU A 86 13.01 -9.53 0.21
C GLU A 86 11.84 -9.87 1.13
N VAL A 87 11.86 -9.39 2.37
CA VAL A 87 10.77 -9.63 3.34
C VAL A 87 9.52 -8.87 2.92
N LEU A 88 9.66 -7.61 2.49
CA LEU A 88 8.54 -6.83 1.97
C LEU A 88 7.89 -7.51 0.77
N ARG A 89 8.69 -7.98 -0.20
CA ARG A 89 8.21 -8.71 -1.37
C ARG A 89 7.43 -9.96 -0.97
N ALA A 90 7.99 -10.78 -0.10
CA ALA A 90 7.32 -11.99 0.38
C ALA A 90 5.99 -11.67 1.09
N MET A 91 5.98 -10.64 1.94
CA MET A 91 4.77 -10.17 2.61
C MET A 91 3.69 -9.71 1.62
N ILE A 92 4.04 -8.93 0.60
CA ILE A 92 3.09 -8.47 -0.43
C ILE A 92 2.50 -9.66 -1.21
N ILE A 93 3.33 -10.65 -1.55
CA ILE A 93 2.87 -11.89 -2.21
C ILE A 93 1.87 -12.62 -1.32
N GLU A 94 2.16 -12.82 -0.04
CA GLU A 94 1.27 -13.55 0.86
C GLU A 94 -0.03 -12.79 1.17
N ILE A 95 0.04 -11.46 1.30
CA ILE A 95 -1.15 -10.60 1.36
C ILE A 95 -1.99 -10.79 0.09
N GLY A 96 -1.36 -10.74 -1.08
CA GLY A 96 -2.05 -10.88 -2.36
C GLY A 96 -2.70 -12.25 -2.54
N ARG A 97 -1.97 -13.32 -2.25
CA ARG A 97 -2.51 -14.69 -2.33
C ARG A 97 -3.72 -14.88 -1.42
N SER A 98 -3.65 -14.40 -0.18
CA SER A 98 -4.75 -14.53 0.77
C SER A 98 -5.95 -13.65 0.39
N ALA A 99 -5.71 -12.39 0.02
CA ALA A 99 -6.78 -11.44 -0.26
C ALA A 99 -7.51 -11.72 -1.58
N SER A 100 -6.80 -12.20 -2.61
CA SER A 100 -7.40 -12.50 -3.91
C SER A 100 -8.37 -13.70 -3.89
N GLU A 101 -8.44 -14.45 -2.79
CA GLU A 101 -9.47 -15.51 -2.63
C GLU A 101 -10.88 -14.94 -2.47
N TRP A 102 -11.02 -13.67 -2.07
CA TRP A 102 -12.32 -13.04 -1.78
C TRP A 102 -12.48 -11.61 -2.31
N THR A 103 -11.41 -11.00 -2.82
CA THR A 103 -11.48 -9.69 -3.51
C THR A 103 -11.60 -9.88 -5.02
N GLU A 104 -12.32 -8.96 -5.67
CA GLU A 104 -12.38 -8.89 -7.14
C GLU A 104 -11.08 -8.35 -7.73
N ARG A 105 -10.43 -7.43 -7.00
CA ARG A 105 -9.18 -6.78 -7.40
C ARG A 105 -8.41 -6.28 -6.19
N LEU A 106 -7.09 -6.39 -6.26
CA LEU A 106 -6.17 -5.86 -5.27
C LEU A 106 -5.33 -4.72 -5.86
N VAL A 107 -5.25 -3.60 -5.16
CA VAL A 107 -4.40 -2.47 -5.57
C VAL A 107 -3.52 -2.00 -4.42
N PHE A 108 -2.20 -2.06 -4.62
CA PHE A 108 -1.22 -1.50 -3.70
C PHE A 108 -0.95 -0.03 -4.02
N VAL A 109 -1.02 0.84 -3.02
CA VAL A 109 -0.71 2.27 -3.14
C VAL A 109 0.61 2.53 -2.43
N ASN A 110 1.67 2.78 -3.19
CA ASN A 110 3.02 2.85 -2.66
C ASN A 110 3.46 4.29 -2.40
N GLY A 111 3.73 4.62 -1.13
CA GLY A 111 4.20 5.93 -0.68
C GLY A 111 5.72 6.09 -0.59
N HIS A 112 6.50 5.03 -0.80
CA HIS A 112 7.95 5.03 -0.56
C HIS A 112 8.76 4.49 -1.75
N GLY A 113 9.80 5.19 -2.17
CA GLY A 113 10.66 4.80 -3.30
C GLY A 113 11.35 3.44 -3.09
N GLY A 114 11.86 3.17 -1.88
CA GLY A 114 12.58 1.92 -1.60
C GLY A 114 11.70 0.65 -1.68
N ASN A 115 10.37 0.80 -1.64
CA ASN A 115 9.43 -0.31 -1.80
C ASN A 115 9.22 -0.74 -3.27
N VAL A 116 9.63 0.07 -4.26
CA VAL A 116 9.26 -0.11 -5.67
C VAL A 116 9.66 -1.48 -6.22
N ASP A 117 10.88 -1.94 -5.94
CA ASP A 117 11.37 -3.24 -6.39
C ASP A 117 10.54 -4.39 -5.79
N ALA A 118 10.21 -4.28 -4.50
CA ALA A 118 9.43 -5.30 -3.80
C ALA A 118 8.01 -5.40 -4.35
N VAL A 119 7.29 -4.27 -4.45
CA VAL A 119 5.89 -4.25 -4.92
C VAL A 119 5.78 -4.61 -6.39
N SER A 120 6.69 -4.14 -7.25
CA SER A 120 6.70 -4.48 -8.68
C SER A 120 6.94 -5.98 -8.89
N SER A 121 7.92 -6.54 -8.19
CA SER A 121 8.23 -7.97 -8.26
C SER A 121 7.09 -8.83 -7.72
N ALA A 122 6.47 -8.42 -6.61
CA ALA A 122 5.35 -9.14 -6.01
C ALA A 122 4.10 -9.12 -6.89
N VAL A 123 3.72 -7.96 -7.44
CA VAL A 123 2.57 -7.84 -8.35
C VAL A 123 2.76 -8.68 -9.61
N ARG A 124 3.99 -8.75 -10.15
CA ARG A 124 4.29 -9.64 -11.28
C ARG A 124 4.05 -11.11 -10.94
N VAL A 125 4.51 -11.57 -9.77
CA VAL A 125 4.26 -12.95 -9.30
C VAL A 125 2.77 -13.22 -9.16
N LEU A 126 2.01 -12.31 -8.55
CA LEU A 126 0.56 -12.45 -8.40
C LEU A 126 -0.15 -12.50 -9.76
N GLY A 127 0.29 -11.68 -10.72
CA GLY A 127 -0.22 -11.71 -12.09
C GLY A 127 0.10 -13.01 -12.82
N ASP A 128 1.33 -13.54 -12.67
CA ASP A 128 1.74 -14.84 -13.22
C ASP A 128 0.91 -16.00 -12.61
N GLU A 129 0.42 -15.84 -11.37
CA GLU A 129 -0.52 -16.75 -10.70
C GLU A 129 -1.98 -16.55 -11.11
N GLY A 130 -2.29 -15.62 -12.01
CA GLY A 130 -3.64 -15.32 -12.48
C GLY A 130 -4.48 -14.47 -11.52
N ARG A 131 -3.86 -13.77 -10.56
CA ARG A 131 -4.55 -12.90 -9.59
C ARG A 131 -4.59 -11.46 -10.11
N ASP A 132 -5.75 -10.79 -10.00
CA ASP A 132 -5.90 -9.38 -10.40
C ASP A 132 -5.31 -8.44 -9.33
N ALA A 133 -3.99 -8.26 -9.39
CA ALA A 133 -3.22 -7.35 -8.54
C ALA A 133 -2.55 -6.27 -9.37
N GLN A 134 -2.57 -5.03 -8.88
CA GLN A 134 -1.90 -3.88 -9.49
C GLN A 134 -1.25 -3.03 -8.40
N TRP A 135 -0.34 -2.13 -8.79
CA TRP A 135 0.15 -1.10 -7.87
C TRP A 135 0.26 0.26 -8.55
N LEU A 136 0.22 1.32 -7.74
CA LEU A 136 0.43 2.71 -8.18
C LEU A 136 1.33 3.46 -7.20
N PRO A 137 2.24 4.32 -7.68
CA PRO A 137 3.04 5.18 -6.82
C PRO A 137 2.24 6.40 -6.36
N CYS A 138 2.57 6.92 -5.17
CA CYS A 138 2.15 8.24 -4.70
C CYS A 138 3.06 9.34 -5.27
N GLU A 139 3.26 9.32 -6.58
CA GLU A 139 4.12 10.29 -7.26
C GLU A 139 3.29 11.39 -7.92
N VAL A 140 3.84 12.60 -7.91
CA VAL A 140 3.37 13.70 -8.76
C VAL A 140 4.22 13.69 -10.02
N GLY A 141 3.58 13.66 -11.20
CA GLY A 141 4.32 13.62 -12.47
C GLY A 141 5.33 14.77 -12.56
N GLY A 142 6.62 14.42 -12.65
CA GLY A 142 7.74 15.37 -12.74
C GLY A 142 8.37 15.79 -11.41
N ALA A 143 7.95 15.23 -10.27
CA ALA A 143 8.60 15.42 -8.98
C ALA A 143 9.78 14.45 -8.79
N ASP A 144 10.85 14.93 -8.16
CA ASP A 144 11.94 14.08 -7.65
C ASP A 144 11.56 13.65 -6.22
N PRO A 145 11.45 12.34 -5.93
CA PRO A 145 11.20 11.84 -4.57
C PRO A 145 12.43 11.96 -3.64
N HIS A 146 13.55 12.52 -4.12
CA HIS A 146 14.79 12.73 -3.36
C HIS A 146 15.34 14.17 -3.44
#